data_AF-A0A9X6ZWF4-F1
#
_entry.id   AF-A0A9X6ZWF4-F1
#
_cell.length_a   1.000
_cell.length_b   1.000
_cell.length_c   1.000
_cell.angle_alpha   90.00
_cell.angle_beta   90.00
_cell.angle_gamma   90.00
#
_symmetry.space_group_name_H-M   'P 1'
#
loop_
_entity.id
_entity.type
_entity.pdbx_description
1 polymer ?
#
loop_
_entity_poly.entity_id
_entity_poly.type
_entity_poly.pdbx_seq_one_letter_code
_entity_poly.pdbx_strand_id
1 'polypeptide(L)' 'MNFGQAFEEVKKGKGMRLPQWSQDVVICAQFPDEHSKMTAPYLYVESRFGRVPWKETNIELFAENWEVVE' A
#
# COMPACT_ATOMS: atom_id res chain seq x y z
N MET A 1 -4.32 11.39 -6.77
CA MET A 1 -5.56 11.20 -5.98
C MET A 1 -5.20 11.31 -4.51
N ASN A 2 -6.16 11.61 -3.63
CA ASN A 2 -5.83 11.65 -2.19
C ASN A 2 -5.63 10.25 -1.61
N PHE A 3 -5.04 10.16 -0.42
CA PHE A 3 -4.76 8.89 0.26
C PHE A 3 -6.02 8.01 0.38
N GLY A 4 -7.16 8.59 0.80
CA GLY A 4 -8.39 7.84 1.01
C GLY A 4 -8.92 7.20 -0.28
N GLN A 5 -8.89 7.93 -1.39
CA GLN A 5 -9.27 7.43 -2.72
C GLN A 5 -8.36 6.28 -3.17
N ALA A 6 -7.05 6.43 -3.02
CA ALA A 6 -6.10 5.38 -3.36
C ALA A 6 -6.29 4.15 -2.46
N PHE A 7 -6.53 4.35 -1.16
CA PHE A 7 -6.75 3.28 -0.20
C PHE A 7 -8.00 2.44 -0.51
N GLU A 8 -9.08 3.06 -1.00
CA GLU A 8 -10.27 2.31 -1.45
C GLU A 8 -9.97 1.39 -2.64
N GLU A 9 -9.07 1.78 -3.54
CA GLU A 9 -8.61 0.91 -4.63
C GLU A 9 -7.68 -0.20 -4.13
N VAL A 10 -6.82 0.09 -3.15
CA VAL A 10 -5.93 -0.90 -2.54
C VAL A 10 -6.70 -2.00 -1.82
N LYS A 11 -7.82 -1.66 -1.16
CA LYS A 11 -8.74 -2.66 -0.57
C LYS A 11 -9.32 -3.64 -1.60
N LYS A 12 -9.37 -3.25 -2.88
CA LYS A 12 -9.85 -4.09 -3.99
C LYS A 12 -8.74 -4.95 -4.60
N GLY A 13 -7.54 -4.95 -4.03
CA GLY A 13 -6.40 -5.77 -4.45
C GLY A 13 -5.38 -5.04 -5.32
N LYS A 14 -5.57 -3.74 -5.59
CA LYS A 14 -4.59 -2.92 -6.32
C LYS A 14 -3.44 -2.45 -5.43
N GLY A 15 -2.40 -1.93 -6.05
CA GLY A 15 -1.32 -1.20 -5.37
C GLY A 15 -1.54 0.31 -5.38
N MET A 16 -0.88 1.01 -4.45
CA MET A 16 -0.73 2.47 -4.52
C MET A 16 0.69 2.90 -4.21
N ARG A 17 1.07 4.06 -4.74
CA ARG A 17 2.40 4.64 -4.51
C ARG A 17 2.41 6.15 -4.67
N LEU A 18 3.49 6.77 -4.18
CA LEU A 18 3.82 8.14 -4.48
C LEU A 18 4.80 8.22 -5.69
N PRO A 19 4.65 9.22 -6.57
CA PRO A 19 5.44 9.34 -7.80
C PRO A 19 6.95 9.45 -7.55
N GLN A 20 7.34 10.08 -6.43
CA GLN A 20 8.75 10.27 -6.07
C GLN A 20 9.45 9.01 -5.54
N TRP A 21 8.69 7.95 -5.23
CA TRP A 21 9.30 6.68 -4.82
C TRP A 21 9.89 5.94 -6.01
N SER A 22 10.80 5.00 -5.72
CA SER A 22 11.29 4.08 -6.73
C SER A 22 10.14 3.26 -7.34
N GLN A 23 10.24 2.90 -8.61
CA GLN A 23 9.16 2.22 -9.34
C GLN A 23 8.80 0.84 -8.79
N ASP A 24 9.74 0.20 -8.12
CA ASP A 24 9.56 -1.09 -7.45
C ASP A 24 8.86 -0.97 -6.09
N VAL A 25 8.58 0.24 -5.58
CA VAL A 25 7.97 0.46 -4.26
C VAL A 25 6.46 0.65 -4.39
N VAL A 26 5.69 -0.32 -3.89
CA VAL A 26 4.22 -0.33 -3.97
C VAL A 26 3.63 -0.73 -2.63
N ILE A 27 2.60 -0.01 -2.19
CA ILE A 27 1.81 -0.37 -1.01
C ILE A 27 0.60 -1.17 -1.45
N CYS A 28 0.39 -2.31 -0.78
CA CYS A 28 -0.72 -3.22 -1.03
C CYS A 28 -1.44 -3.54 0.28
N ALA A 29 -2.69 -3.97 0.19
CA ALA A 29 -3.39 -4.60 1.30
C ALA A 29 -3.20 -6.11 1.25
N GLN A 30 -3.03 -6.74 2.41
CA GLN A 30 -3.17 -8.18 2.56
C GLN A 30 -4.41 -8.48 3.39
N PHE A 31 -5.26 -9.35 2.85
CA PHE A 31 -6.40 -9.94 3.55
C PHE A 31 -6.01 -11.37 3.92
N PRO A 32 -5.88 -11.68 5.22
CA PRO A 32 -5.40 -12.99 5.68
C PRO A 32 -6.22 -14.18 5.19
N ASP A 33 -5.51 -15.27 4.93
CA ASP A 33 -6.01 -16.61 4.62
C ASP A 33 -5.38 -17.67 5.56
N GLU A 34 -5.65 -18.95 5.31
CA GLU A 34 -5.14 -20.08 6.10
C GLU A 34 -3.60 -20.18 6.13
N HIS A 35 -2.90 -19.52 5.20
CA HIS A 35 -1.44 -19.52 5.11
C HIS A 35 -0.80 -18.23 5.67
N SER A 36 -1.63 -17.27 6.10
CA SER A 36 -1.19 -15.98 6.59
C SER A 36 -0.77 -16.04 8.06
N LYS A 37 0.35 -15.38 8.39
CA LYS A 37 0.82 -15.25 9.78
C LYS A 37 0.02 -14.21 10.58
N MET A 38 -0.40 -13.15 9.91
CA MET A 38 -1.24 -12.09 10.49
C MET A 38 -2.71 -12.46 10.29
N THR A 39 -3.56 -12.19 11.29
CA THR A 39 -4.98 -12.63 11.30
C THR A 39 -5.99 -11.50 11.11
N ALA A 40 -5.53 -10.27 10.91
CA ALA A 40 -6.36 -9.11 10.56
C ALA A 40 -5.82 -8.44 9.29
N PRO A 41 -6.64 -7.76 8.47
CA PRO A 41 -6.18 -7.03 7.29
C PRO A 41 -5.17 -5.94 7.63
N TYR A 42 -4.14 -5.79 6.80
CA TYR A 42 -3.07 -4.81 7.01
C TYR A 42 -2.49 -4.32 5.69
N LEU A 43 -1.80 -3.18 5.75
CA LEU A 43 -0.98 -2.67 4.66
C LEU A 43 0.45 -3.17 4.79
N TYR A 44 1.04 -3.53 3.65
CA TYR A 44 2.45 -3.82 3.54
C TYR A 44 3.02 -3.08 2.34
N VAL A 45 4.32 -2.84 2.36
CA VAL A 45 5.06 -2.32 1.21
C VAL A 45 5.86 -3.45 0.59
N GLU A 46 5.78 -3.56 -0.72
CA GLU A 46 6.61 -4.43 -1.54
C GLU A 46 7.73 -3.60 -2.19
N SER A 47 8.93 -4.16 -2.23
CA SER A 47 10.07 -3.64 -2.97
C SER A 47 10.99 -4.78 -3.39
N ARG A 48 12.09 -4.46 -4.09
CA ARG A 48 13.16 -5.43 -4.39
C ARG A 48 13.77 -6.14 -3.16
N PHE A 49 13.55 -5.61 -1.96
CA PHE A 49 14.05 -6.19 -0.70
C PHE A 49 13.05 -7.12 -0.01
N GLY A 50 11.86 -7.29 -0.59
CA GLY A 50 10.77 -8.11 -0.05
C GLY A 50 9.61 -7.27 0.48
N ARG A 51 8.80 -7.91 1.33
CA ARG A 51 7.56 -7.36 1.88
C ARG A 51 7.69 -7.12 3.36
N VAL A 52 7.31 -5.93 3.81
CA VAL A 52 7.30 -5.57 5.23
C VAL A 52 6.01 -4.84 5.59
N PRO A 53 5.50 -4.97 6.82
CA PRO A 53 4.37 -4.17 7.29
C PRO A 53 4.64 -2.68 7.08
N TRP A 54 3.62 -1.96 6.61
CA TRP A 54 3.74 -0.54 6.30
C TRP A 54 2.79 0.29 7.15
N LYS A 55 3.26 1.48 7.53
CA LYS A 55 2.49 2.49 8.25
C LYS A 55 2.76 3.85 7.62
N GLU A 56 1.69 4.60 7.39
CA GLU A 56 1.77 5.93 6.81
C GLU A 56 2.37 6.95 7.77
N THR A 57 3.10 7.90 7.20
CA THR A 57 3.52 9.14 7.86
C THR A 57 2.49 10.24 7.62
N ASN A 58 2.54 11.31 8.42
CA ASN A 58 1.67 12.47 8.21
C ASN A 58 1.86 13.10 6.82
N ILE A 59 3.09 13.17 6.30
CA ILE A 59 3.33 13.75 4.97
C ILE A 59 2.62 12.94 3.87
N GLU A 60 2.67 11.61 3.97
CA GLU A 60 2.01 10.70 3.03
C GLU A 60 0.48 10.76 3.14
N LEU A 61 -0.05 10.86 4.36
CA LEU A 61 -1.49 10.97 4.62
C LEU A 61 -2.10 12.24 3.99
N PHE A 62 -1.35 13.35 3.98
CA PHE A 62 -1.77 14.63 3.39
C PHE A 62 -1.34 14.79 1.92
N ALA A 63 -0.74 13.77 1.30
CA ALA A 63 -0.38 13.83 -0.11
C ALA A 63 -1.62 13.66 -1.01
N GLU A 64 -1.71 14.49 -2.05
CA GLU A 64 -2.83 14.54 -3.01
C GLU A 64 -2.49 13.90 -4.37
N ASN A 65 -1.25 13.42 -4.51
CA ASN A 65 -0.67 12.91 -5.75
C ASN A 65 -0.43 11.39 -5.71
N TRP A 66 -1.23 10.63 -4.96
CA TRP A 66 -1.17 9.17 -5.01
C TRP A 66 -1.53 8.64 -6.41
N GLU A 67 -0.85 7.56 -6.80
CA GLU A 67 -1.08 6.80 -8.03
C GLU A 67 -1.49 5.38 -7.66
N VAL A 68 -2.51 4.86 -8.36
CA VAL A 68 -2.94 3.46 -8.24
C VAL A 68 -2.30 2.67 -9.36
N VAL A 69 -1.77 1.50 -9.01
CA VAL A 69 -1.11 0.56 -9.92
C VAL A 69 -1.79 -0.80 -9.84
N GLU A 70 -1.76 -1.56 -10.94
CA GLU A 70 -2.25 -2.95 -11.00
C GLU A 70 -1.24 -3.92 -10.35
#